data_AF-A0A8H9L7J9-F1
#
_entry.id   AF-A0A8H9L7J9-F1
#
_cell.length_a   1.000
_cell.length_b   1.000
_cell.length_c   1.000
_cell.angle_alpha   90.00
_cell.angle_beta   90.00
_cell.angle_gamma   90.00
#
_symmetry.space_group_name_H-M   'P 1'
#
loop_
_entity.id
_entity.type
_entity.pdbx_description
1 polymer ?
#
loop_
_entity_poly.entity_id
_entity_poly.type
_entity_poly.pdbx_seq_one_letter_code
_entity_poly.pdbx_strand_id
1 'polypeptide(L)'
;MRALLPLWLLLCALPPVQAAGLDPHYYPHRPGTRWTYTSGETQLVGAPVTHRGVGVVPVSHQYGGTTFSQDLLEYRADGSVWLRGVNAAGRLSWYAPPLLVYPAGPLRTGQTWQSASGGLSMTVRVTGTAPLKLPAGNFNTLILRSETVTGGNTSVQLSYFVPALGIVRYETADGSRIDLRR
;
A
#
# COMPACT_ATOMS: atom_id res chain seq x y z
N MET A 1 7.94 5.08 67.26
CA MET A 1 8.84 4.63 66.18
C MET A 1 8.02 4.56 64.89
N ARG A 2 8.24 5.50 63.96
CA ARG A 2 7.52 5.60 62.69
C ARG A 2 8.33 4.86 61.62
N ALA A 3 7.81 3.76 61.09
CA ALA A 3 8.41 3.07 59.95
C ALA A 3 7.93 3.72 58.65
N LEU A 4 8.87 4.29 57.90
CA LEU A 4 8.68 4.80 56.55
C LEU A 4 8.66 3.62 55.57
N LEU A 5 7.56 3.43 54.84
CA LEU A 5 7.47 2.52 53.69
C LEU A 5 8.04 3.22 52.45
N PRO A 6 8.97 2.61 51.69
CA PRO A 6 9.42 3.17 50.43
C PRO A 6 8.39 2.87 49.34
N LEU A 7 7.89 3.93 48.72
CA LEU A 7 7.02 3.90 47.55
C LEU A 7 7.85 3.44 46.33
N TRP A 8 7.77 2.14 46.01
CA TRP A 8 8.34 1.60 44.78
C TRP A 8 7.50 2.07 43.59
N LEU A 9 8.04 3.01 42.80
CA LEU A 9 7.50 3.40 41.51
C LEU A 9 7.48 2.20 40.56
N LEU A 10 6.30 1.62 40.33
CA LEU A 10 6.04 0.81 39.14
C LEU A 10 6.07 1.74 37.92
N LEU A 11 7.24 1.84 37.28
CA LEU A 11 7.34 2.36 35.91
C LEU A 11 6.68 1.34 34.99
N CYS A 12 5.44 1.60 34.58
CA CYS A 12 4.78 0.85 33.50
C CYS A 12 5.62 1.00 32.24
N ALA A 13 6.34 -0.06 31.86
CA ALA A 13 7.01 -0.18 30.58
C ALA A 13 5.95 -0.23 29.48
N LEU A 14 5.62 0.95 28.92
CA LEU A 14 4.88 1.04 27.67
C LEU A 14 5.72 0.37 26.58
N PRO A 15 5.19 -0.63 25.85
CA PRO A 15 5.91 -1.17 24.70
C PRO A 15 6.16 -0.03 23.71
N PRO A 16 7.37 0.06 23.12
CA PRO A 16 7.64 1.07 22.11
C PRO A 16 6.64 0.88 20.97
N VAL A 17 5.82 1.91 20.74
CA VAL A 17 5.06 2.03 19.49
C VAL A 17 6.13 2.11 18.41
N GLN A 18 6.35 1.01 17.70
CA GLN A 18 7.19 1.00 16.50
C GLN A 18 6.51 1.91 15.49
N ALA A 19 6.96 3.18 15.45
CA ALA A 19 6.77 4.02 14.30
C ALA A 19 7.35 3.23 13.13
N ALA A 20 6.49 2.79 12.21
CA ALA A 20 6.96 2.27 10.94
C ALA A 20 7.89 3.34 10.36
N GLY A 21 9.19 3.05 10.30
CA GLY A 21 10.16 3.99 9.74
C GLY A 21 9.76 4.30 8.31
N LEU A 22 9.75 5.58 7.95
CA LEU A 22 9.50 6.00 6.57
C LEU A 22 10.50 5.28 5.64
N ASP A 23 10.02 4.73 4.52
CA ASP A 23 10.87 4.13 3.51
C ASP A 23 11.72 5.24 2.85
N PRO A 24 13.02 5.04 2.57
CA PRO A 24 13.81 6.03 1.85
C PRO A 24 13.28 6.31 0.43
N HIS A 25 12.45 5.42 -0.12
CA HIS A 25 11.85 5.57 -1.44
C HIS A 25 10.45 6.20 -1.35
N TYR A 26 10.12 6.98 -2.38
CA TYR A 26 8.80 7.61 -2.49
C TYR A 26 7.66 6.57 -2.47
N TYR A 27 7.87 5.39 -3.09
CA TYR A 27 6.99 4.23 -3.01
C TYR A 27 7.65 3.14 -2.15
N PRO A 28 7.06 2.78 -1.00
CA PRO A 28 7.69 1.87 -0.05
C PRO A 28 7.76 0.45 -0.59
N HIS A 29 8.92 -0.19 -0.43
CA HIS A 29 9.16 -1.54 -0.92
C HIS A 29 10.27 -2.28 -0.18
N ARG A 30 10.66 -1.79 1.00
CA ARG A 30 11.56 -2.52 1.88
C ARG A 30 10.94 -3.88 2.30
N PRO A 31 11.64 -5.00 2.11
CA PRO A 31 11.17 -6.31 2.56
C PRO A 31 10.83 -6.33 4.05
N GLY A 32 9.73 -7.00 4.40
CA GLY A 32 9.19 -7.06 5.76
C GLY A 32 8.29 -5.89 6.14
N THR A 33 8.20 -4.84 5.31
CA THR A 33 7.22 -3.76 5.50
C THR A 33 5.80 -4.33 5.44
N ARG A 34 4.95 -3.89 6.37
CA ARG A 34 3.61 -4.44 6.54
C ARG A 34 2.60 -3.35 6.87
N TRP A 35 1.45 -3.40 6.22
CA TRP A 35 0.29 -2.55 6.52
C TRP A 35 -0.91 -3.43 6.85
N THR A 36 -1.58 -3.12 7.95
CA THR A 36 -2.83 -3.78 8.31
C THR A 36 -3.98 -2.78 8.21
N TYR A 37 -5.05 -3.13 7.50
CA TYR A 37 -6.22 -2.28 7.33
C TYR A 37 -7.41 -2.70 8.19
N THR A 38 -8.42 -1.84 8.33
CA THR A 38 -9.65 -2.12 9.07
C THR A 38 -10.50 -3.23 8.45
N SER A 39 -10.31 -3.53 7.16
CA SER A 39 -10.91 -4.70 6.49
C SER A 39 -10.40 -6.05 7.03
N GLY A 40 -9.32 -6.03 7.83
CA GLY A 40 -8.61 -7.24 8.24
C GLY A 40 -7.50 -7.65 7.27
N GLU A 41 -7.41 -6.99 6.12
CA GLU A 41 -6.32 -7.20 5.16
C GLU A 41 -4.97 -6.79 5.77
N THR A 42 -3.95 -7.60 5.51
CA THR A 42 -2.55 -7.29 5.76
C THR A 42 -1.80 -7.36 4.45
N GLN A 43 -1.21 -6.24 4.03
CA GLN A 43 -0.27 -6.20 2.91
C GLN A 43 1.14 -6.39 3.46
N LEU A 44 1.92 -7.32 2.88
CA LEU A 44 3.27 -7.65 3.30
C LEU A 44 4.23 -7.63 2.10
N VAL A 45 5.26 -6.79 2.19
CA VAL A 45 6.34 -6.73 1.21
C VAL A 45 7.29 -7.90 1.44
N GLY A 46 7.45 -8.77 0.45
CA GLY A 46 8.41 -9.87 0.48
C GLY A 46 9.81 -9.46 0.02
N ALA A 47 10.74 -10.41 0.09
CA ALA A 47 12.06 -10.23 -0.48
C ALA A 47 11.99 -10.14 -2.02
N PRO A 48 12.84 -9.34 -2.69
CA PRO A 48 12.91 -9.30 -4.13
C PRO A 48 13.23 -10.69 -4.69
N VAL A 49 12.57 -11.06 -5.78
CA VAL A 49 12.76 -12.33 -6.49
C VAL A 49 12.87 -12.07 -7.99
N THR A 50 13.53 -12.97 -8.71
CA THR A 50 13.53 -12.92 -10.17
C THR A 50 12.44 -13.82 -10.73
N HIS A 51 11.54 -13.26 -11.53
CA HIS A 51 10.52 -14.01 -12.25
C HIS A 51 10.62 -13.72 -13.75
N ARG A 52 10.73 -14.75 -14.59
CA ARG A 52 10.90 -14.62 -16.06
C ARG A 52 12.01 -13.63 -16.46
N GLY A 53 13.13 -13.66 -15.75
CA GLY A 53 14.28 -12.76 -16.00
C GLY A 53 14.12 -11.33 -15.48
N VAL A 54 13.05 -11.03 -14.73
CA VAL A 54 12.75 -9.69 -14.20
C VAL A 54 12.83 -9.69 -12.69
N GLY A 55 13.57 -8.75 -12.11
CA GLY A 55 13.53 -8.49 -10.68
C GLY A 55 12.19 -7.87 -10.27
N VAL A 56 11.45 -8.55 -9.39
CA VAL A 56 10.17 -8.09 -8.86
C VAL A 56 10.18 -8.17 -7.33
N VAL A 57 9.46 -7.25 -6.70
CA VAL A 57 9.17 -7.24 -5.27
C VAL A 57 7.73 -7.72 -5.08
N PRO A 58 7.52 -8.88 -4.45
CA PRO A 58 6.18 -9.40 -4.20
C PRO A 58 5.50 -8.63 -3.06
N VAL A 59 4.26 -8.21 -3.25
CA VAL A 59 3.39 -7.67 -2.19
C VAL A 59 2.24 -8.64 -1.96
N SER A 60 2.22 -9.28 -0.80
CA SER A 60 1.22 -10.30 -0.47
C SER A 60 0.02 -9.68 0.22
N HIS A 61 -1.19 -10.04 -0.20
CA HIS A 61 -2.45 -9.62 0.39
C HIS A 61 -3.01 -10.75 1.25
N GLN A 62 -3.05 -10.54 2.56
CA GLN A 62 -3.35 -11.58 3.54
C GLN A 62 -4.59 -11.26 4.37
N TYR A 63 -5.40 -12.27 4.65
CA TYR A 63 -6.48 -12.19 5.65
C TYR A 63 -6.32 -13.35 6.63
N GLY A 64 -6.29 -13.04 7.94
CA GLY A 64 -6.07 -14.06 8.98
C GLY A 64 -4.74 -14.81 8.85
N GLY A 65 -3.73 -14.22 8.19
CA GLY A 65 -2.42 -14.84 7.92
C GLY A 65 -2.36 -15.67 6.63
N THR A 66 -3.50 -15.90 5.95
CA THR A 66 -3.55 -16.60 4.67
C THR A 66 -3.35 -15.62 3.52
N THR A 67 -2.40 -15.89 2.62
CA THR A 67 -2.21 -15.10 1.39
C THR A 67 -3.26 -15.47 0.34
N PHE A 68 -4.04 -14.48 -0.11
CA PHE A 68 -5.07 -14.65 -1.14
C PHE A 68 -4.56 -14.29 -2.53
N SER A 69 -3.79 -13.20 -2.59
CA SER A 69 -3.12 -12.76 -3.81
C SER A 69 -1.74 -12.19 -3.50
N GLN A 70 -0.90 -12.10 -4.52
CA GLN A 70 0.40 -11.48 -4.47
C GLN A 70 0.65 -10.70 -5.75
N ASP A 71 0.86 -9.40 -5.62
CA ASP A 71 1.28 -8.53 -6.71
C ASP A 71 2.78 -8.64 -6.91
N LEU A 72 3.23 -8.74 -8.17
CA LEU A 72 4.64 -8.77 -8.53
C LEU A 72 5.04 -7.42 -9.13
N LEU A 73 5.63 -6.56 -8.30
CA LEU A 73 5.95 -5.18 -8.64
C LEU A 73 7.41 -5.03 -9.09
N GLU A 74 7.64 -4.43 -10.24
CA GLU A 74 8.96 -3.98 -10.68
C GLU A 74 9.14 -2.51 -10.32
N TYR A 75 10.15 -2.24 -9.50
CA TYR A 75 10.60 -0.89 -9.18
C TYR A 75 11.75 -0.54 -10.11
N ARG A 76 11.56 0.47 -10.96
CA ARG A 76 12.54 0.87 -11.97
C ARG A 76 13.46 1.97 -11.45
N ALA A 77 14.61 2.10 -12.09
CA ALA A 77 15.63 3.08 -11.71
C ALA A 77 15.17 4.55 -11.82
N ASP A 78 14.17 4.83 -12.66
CA ASP A 78 13.53 6.15 -12.76
C ASP A 78 12.57 6.45 -11.60
N GLY A 79 12.34 5.49 -10.70
CA GLY A 79 11.42 5.61 -9.57
C GLY A 79 9.98 5.24 -9.89
N SER A 80 9.67 4.77 -11.11
CA SER A 80 8.35 4.27 -11.46
C SER A 80 8.11 2.84 -10.95
N VAL A 81 6.85 2.50 -10.72
CA VAL A 81 6.41 1.18 -10.21
C VAL A 81 5.47 0.53 -11.21
N TRP A 82 5.78 -0.70 -11.59
CA TRP A 82 5.07 -1.45 -12.63
C TRP A 82 4.60 -2.80 -12.10
N LEU A 83 3.33 -3.13 -12.33
CA LEU A 83 2.79 -4.45 -12.04
C LEU A 83 3.12 -5.39 -13.21
N ARG A 84 3.96 -6.39 -12.93
CA ARG A 84 4.37 -7.41 -13.90
C ARG A 84 3.44 -8.61 -13.91
N GLY A 85 2.82 -8.91 -12.77
CA GLY A 85 1.85 -9.99 -12.69
C GLY A 85 1.19 -10.05 -11.33
N VAL A 86 0.14 -10.86 -11.26
CA VAL A 86 -0.60 -11.16 -10.04
C VAL A 86 -0.64 -12.67 -9.90
N ASN A 87 -0.21 -13.18 -8.76
CA ASN A 87 -0.43 -14.55 -8.36
C ASN A 87 -1.65 -14.60 -7.45
N ALA A 88 -2.75 -15.21 -7.90
CA ALA A 88 -3.96 -15.36 -7.12
C ALA A 88 -4.47 -16.80 -7.23
N ALA A 89 -4.86 -17.40 -6.11
CA ALA A 89 -5.31 -18.79 -6.03
C ALA A 89 -4.36 -19.80 -6.73
N GLY A 90 -3.04 -19.58 -6.61
CA GLY A 90 -2.01 -20.43 -7.22
C GLY A 90 -1.82 -20.24 -8.72
N ARG A 91 -2.56 -19.33 -9.36
CA ARG A 91 -2.43 -19.01 -10.77
C ARG A 91 -1.73 -17.66 -10.94
N LEU A 92 -0.61 -17.69 -11.66
CA LEU A 92 0.08 -16.49 -12.08
C LEU A 92 -0.50 -15.96 -13.40
N SER A 93 -1.03 -14.73 -13.35
CA SER A 93 -1.31 -13.90 -14.52
C SER A 93 -0.14 -12.95 -14.73
N TRP A 94 0.49 -12.99 -15.90
CA TRP A 94 1.62 -12.14 -16.25
C TRP A 94 1.22 -11.12 -17.32
N TYR A 95 1.47 -9.84 -17.06
CA TYR A 95 1.10 -8.75 -17.96
C TYR A 95 2.18 -8.47 -18.98
N ALA A 96 1.79 -8.42 -20.25
CA ALA A 96 2.63 -8.02 -21.38
C ALA A 96 1.79 -7.16 -22.35
N PRO A 97 1.95 -5.81 -22.36
CA PRO A 97 2.93 -5.03 -21.59
C PRO A 97 2.62 -5.02 -20.08
N PRO A 98 3.61 -4.71 -19.20
CA PRO A 98 3.35 -4.51 -17.78
C PRO A 98 2.49 -3.27 -17.53
N LEU A 99 1.80 -3.23 -16.39
CA LEU A 99 0.91 -2.13 -16.03
C LEU A 99 1.62 -1.08 -15.19
N LEU A 100 1.59 0.18 -15.59
CA LEU A 100 2.11 1.30 -14.79
C LEU A 100 1.20 1.54 -13.59
N VAL A 101 1.69 1.22 -12.39
CA VAL A 101 0.98 1.48 -11.13
C VAL A 101 1.20 2.92 -10.70
N TYR A 102 2.46 3.34 -10.66
CA TYR A 102 2.84 4.70 -10.33
C TYR A 102 3.94 5.23 -11.26
N PRO A 103 3.80 6.44 -11.82
CA PRO A 103 4.90 7.11 -12.49
C PRO A 103 5.99 7.49 -11.49
N ALA A 104 7.16 7.91 -11.99
CA ALA A 104 8.21 8.49 -11.15
C ALA A 104 7.64 9.60 -10.26
N GLY A 105 7.94 9.54 -8.96
CA GLY A 105 7.57 10.57 -8.01
C GLY A 105 8.44 11.83 -8.14
N PRO A 106 8.08 12.94 -7.46
CA PRO A 106 6.89 13.09 -6.63
C PRO A 106 5.62 13.33 -7.46
N LEU A 107 4.50 12.71 -7.04
CA LEU A 107 3.20 12.94 -7.64
C LEU A 107 2.68 14.35 -7.36
N ARG A 108 1.87 14.89 -8.29
CA ARG A 108 1.29 16.24 -8.19
C ARG A 108 -0.20 16.23 -8.47
N THR A 109 -0.96 17.08 -7.78
CA THR A 109 -2.38 17.29 -8.07
C THR A 109 -2.59 17.63 -9.55
N GLY A 110 -3.59 16.99 -10.17
CA GLY A 110 -3.88 17.10 -11.60
C GLY A 110 -3.15 16.09 -12.48
N GLN A 111 -2.06 15.48 -12.00
CA GLN A 111 -1.32 14.45 -12.74
C GLN A 111 -2.22 13.25 -13.01
N THR A 112 -2.15 12.74 -14.25
CA THR A 112 -2.95 11.59 -14.72
C THR A 112 -2.04 10.65 -15.49
N TRP A 113 -2.24 9.34 -15.33
CA TRP A 113 -1.57 8.31 -16.13
C TRP A 113 -2.51 7.16 -16.41
N GLN A 114 -2.15 6.37 -17.43
CA GLN A 114 -2.94 5.24 -17.90
C GLN A 114 -2.06 4.04 -18.18
N SER A 115 -2.63 2.85 -18.04
CA SER A 115 -2.00 1.62 -18.47
C SER A 115 -3.03 0.58 -18.86
N ALA A 116 -2.67 -0.35 -19.76
CA ALA A 116 -3.56 -1.41 -20.20
C ALA A 116 -2.79 -2.67 -20.57
N SER A 117 -3.36 -3.84 -20.27
CA SER A 117 -2.78 -5.14 -20.58
C SER A 117 -3.85 -6.23 -20.43
N GLY A 118 -3.90 -7.19 -21.37
CA GLY A 118 -4.74 -8.39 -21.22
C GLY A 118 -6.23 -8.12 -20.95
N GLY A 119 -6.81 -7.08 -21.55
CA GLY A 119 -8.23 -6.71 -21.37
C GLY A 119 -8.54 -5.91 -20.09
N LEU A 120 -7.52 -5.62 -19.28
CA LEU A 120 -7.55 -4.69 -18.15
C LEU A 120 -7.01 -3.33 -18.62
N SER A 121 -7.73 -2.25 -18.32
CA SER A 121 -7.21 -0.88 -18.42
C SER A 121 -7.38 -0.16 -17.10
N MET A 122 -6.45 0.74 -16.79
CA MET A 122 -6.44 1.54 -15.57
C MET A 122 -6.11 2.98 -15.93
N THR A 123 -6.90 3.92 -15.40
CA THR A 123 -6.60 5.36 -15.42
C THR A 123 -6.53 5.84 -13.98
N VAL A 124 -5.45 6.52 -13.62
CA VAL A 124 -5.29 7.10 -12.28
C VAL A 124 -5.08 8.59 -12.40
N ARG A 125 -5.74 9.36 -11.54
CA ARG A 125 -5.60 10.82 -11.43
C ARG A 125 -5.38 11.23 -9.98
N VAL A 126 -4.39 12.08 -9.73
CA VAL A 126 -4.27 12.77 -8.45
C VAL A 126 -5.30 13.90 -8.41
N THR A 127 -6.37 13.73 -7.64
CA THR A 127 -7.51 14.66 -7.62
C THR A 127 -7.33 15.79 -6.61
N GLY A 128 -6.48 15.62 -5.61
CA GLY A 128 -6.24 16.63 -4.60
C GLY A 128 -5.44 16.12 -3.42
N THR A 129 -5.60 16.80 -2.29
CA THR A 129 -4.98 16.42 -1.01
C THR A 129 -6.00 16.47 0.11
N ALA A 130 -5.81 15.68 1.15
CA ALA A 130 -6.65 15.73 2.35
C ALA A 130 -5.85 15.38 3.61
N PRO A 131 -6.06 16.11 4.73
CA PRO A 131 -5.64 15.64 6.03
C PRO A 131 -6.59 14.52 6.50
N LEU A 132 -6.03 13.44 7.04
CA LEU A 132 -6.78 12.33 7.61
C LEU A 132 -6.36 12.05 9.06
N LYS A 133 -7.33 11.72 9.90
CA LYS A 133 -7.13 11.14 11.23
C LYS A 133 -7.65 9.72 11.23
N LEU A 134 -6.75 8.75 11.36
CA LEU A 134 -7.00 7.32 11.25
C LEU A 134 -6.53 6.60 12.54
N PRO A 135 -6.89 5.32 12.75
CA PRO A 135 -6.37 4.57 13.90
C PRO A 135 -4.83 4.51 13.95
N ALA A 136 -4.17 4.45 12.78
CA ALA A 136 -2.71 4.45 12.68
C ALA A 136 -2.04 5.82 12.91
N GLY A 137 -2.81 6.92 12.97
CA GLY A 137 -2.27 8.27 13.18
C GLY A 137 -2.91 9.35 12.31
N ASN A 138 -2.24 10.50 12.25
CA ASN A 138 -2.65 11.64 11.43
C ASN A 138 -1.75 11.75 10.20
N PHE A 139 -2.34 12.00 9.03
CA PHE A 139 -1.63 11.99 7.76
C PHE A 139 -2.06 13.17 6.88
N ASN A 140 -1.12 13.69 6.09
CA ASN A 140 -1.43 14.52 4.93
C ASN A 140 -1.30 13.65 3.69
N THR A 141 -2.37 13.53 2.91
CA THR A 141 -2.48 12.53 1.85
C THR A 141 -2.67 13.17 0.49
N LEU A 142 -2.14 12.54 -0.56
CA LEU A 142 -2.60 12.72 -1.93
C LEU A 142 -3.83 11.84 -2.16
N ILE A 143 -4.84 12.35 -2.85
CA ILE A 143 -6.03 11.57 -3.23
C ILE A 143 -5.84 11.11 -4.67
N LEU A 144 -5.82 9.79 -4.88
CA LEU A 144 -5.71 9.15 -6.17
C LEU A 144 -7.07 8.56 -6.52
N ARG A 145 -7.71 9.04 -7.59
CA ARG A 145 -8.86 8.37 -8.18
C ARG A 145 -8.39 7.39 -9.24
N SER A 146 -8.66 6.12 -9.02
CA SER A 146 -8.35 5.03 -9.93
C SER A 146 -9.64 4.53 -10.57
N GLU A 147 -9.63 4.44 -11.90
CA GLU A 147 -10.69 3.83 -12.69
C GLU A 147 -10.12 2.63 -13.41
N THR A 148 -10.72 1.47 -13.18
CA THR A 148 -10.29 0.19 -13.73
C THR A 148 -11.38 -0.39 -14.60
N VAL A 149 -11.07 -0.73 -15.85
CA VAL A 149 -11.99 -1.41 -16.76
C VAL A 149 -11.49 -2.82 -16.99
N THR A 150 -12.35 -3.82 -16.80
CA THR A 150 -12.03 -5.24 -17.08
C THR A 150 -13.28 -5.96 -17.56
N GLY A 151 -13.19 -6.61 -18.72
CA GLY A 151 -14.34 -7.35 -19.28
C GLY A 151 -15.59 -6.48 -19.49
N GLY A 152 -15.40 -5.19 -19.81
CA GLY A 152 -16.48 -4.22 -19.98
C GLY A 152 -17.02 -3.61 -18.68
N ASN A 153 -16.60 -4.09 -17.51
CA ASN A 153 -17.01 -3.54 -16.22
C ASN A 153 -16.03 -2.45 -15.77
N THR A 154 -16.57 -1.32 -15.34
CA THR A 154 -15.79 -0.21 -14.77
C THR A 154 -15.92 -0.20 -13.26
N SER A 155 -14.79 -0.13 -12.56
CA SER A 155 -14.70 0.06 -11.10
C SER A 155 -13.95 1.35 -10.80
N VAL A 156 -14.44 2.12 -9.84
CA VAL A 156 -13.82 3.37 -9.37
C VAL A 156 -13.49 3.24 -7.90
N GLN A 157 -12.28 3.62 -7.54
CA GLN A 157 -11.80 3.65 -6.16
C GLN A 157 -10.99 4.92 -5.92
N LEU A 158 -11.13 5.51 -4.74
CA LEU A 158 -10.21 6.51 -4.22
C LEU A 158 -9.19 5.84 -3.31
N SER A 159 -7.92 6.20 -3.47
CA SER A 159 -6.83 5.78 -2.60
C SER A 159 -6.14 7.02 -2.04
N TYR A 160 -5.88 7.03 -0.74
CA TYR A 160 -5.22 8.13 -0.04
C TYR A 160 -3.78 7.73 0.23
N PHE A 161 -2.85 8.36 -0.48
CA PHE A 161 -1.44 7.99 -0.50
C PHE A 161 -0.59 8.97 0.32
N VAL A 162 0.36 8.43 1.09
CA VAL A 162 1.39 9.19 1.80
C VAL A 162 2.76 8.77 1.25
N PRO A 163 3.59 9.71 0.75
CA PRO A 163 4.96 9.41 0.32
C PRO A 163 5.74 8.63 1.38
N ALA A 164 6.54 7.64 0.95
CA ALA A 164 7.34 6.79 1.83
C ALA A 164 6.56 5.92 2.84
N LEU A 165 5.23 5.98 2.86
CA LEU A 165 4.37 5.15 3.71
C LEU A 165 3.38 4.31 2.90
N GLY A 166 2.91 4.77 1.74
CA GLY A 166 1.97 4.01 0.90
C GLY A 166 0.52 4.46 1.08
N ILE A 167 -0.44 3.57 0.77
CA ILE A 167 -1.87 3.87 0.91
C ILE A 167 -2.25 3.80 2.39
N VAL A 168 -2.95 4.83 2.89
CA VAL A 168 -3.46 4.88 4.25
C VAL A 168 -4.98 4.77 4.33
N ARG A 169 -5.70 4.93 3.22
CA ARG A 169 -7.14 4.70 3.11
C ARG A 169 -7.50 4.30 1.69
N TYR A 170 -8.42 3.35 1.56
CA TYR A 170 -9.20 3.12 0.35
C TYR A 170 -10.64 3.57 0.59
N GLU A 171 -11.27 4.16 -0.41
CA GLU A 171 -12.69 4.51 -0.42
C GLU A 171 -13.31 4.03 -1.73
N THR A 172 -14.35 3.21 -1.64
CA THR A 172 -15.08 2.65 -2.78
C THR A 172 -16.18 3.61 -3.25
N ALA A 173 -16.74 3.36 -4.43
CA ALA A 173 -17.76 4.22 -5.04
C ALA A 173 -19.04 4.37 -4.20
N ASP A 174 -19.35 3.40 -3.34
CA ASP A 174 -20.46 3.42 -2.38
C ASP A 174 -20.15 4.23 -1.09
N GLY A 175 -18.93 4.77 -0.97
CA GLY A 175 -18.46 5.52 0.19
C GLY A 175 -17.92 4.65 1.33
N SER A 176 -17.86 3.32 1.17
CA SER A 176 -17.24 2.45 2.16
C SER A 176 -15.74 2.74 2.29
N ARG A 177 -15.22 2.74 3.52
CA ARG A 177 -13.83 3.11 3.84
C ARG A 177 -13.06 1.99 4.49
N ILE A 178 -11.85 1.78 4.01
CA ILE A 178 -10.88 0.83 4.55
C ILE A 178 -9.66 1.63 4.97
N ASP A 179 -9.43 1.73 6.28
CA ASP A 179 -8.43 2.63 6.86
C ASP A 179 -7.21 1.85 7.33
N LEU A 180 -6.03 2.47 7.25
CA LEU A 180 -4.83 1.95 7.86
C LEU A 180 -5.01 1.89 9.37
N ARG A 181 -4.82 0.69 9.91
CA ARG A 181 -4.91 0.40 11.33
C ARG A 181 -3.55 0.42 12.02
N ARG A 182 -2.52 -0.15 11.38
CA ARG A 182 -1.13 -0.18 11.86
C ARG A 182 -0.16 -0.63 10.76
#